data_AF-A0A6P3QSF6-F1
#
_entry.id   AF-A0A6P3QSF6-F1
#
_cell.length_a   1.000
_cell.length_b   1.000
_cell.length_c   1.000
_cell.angle_alpha   90.00
_cell.angle_beta   90.00
_cell.angle_gamma   90.00
#
_symmetry.space_group_name_H-M   'P 1'
#
loop_
_entity.id
_entity.type
_entity.pdbx_description
1 polymer ?
#
loop_
_entity_poly.entity_id
_entity_poly.type
_entity_poly.pdbx_seq_one_letter_code
_entity_poly.pdbx_strand_id
1 'polypeptide(L)'
;MKEWHFHLPQLMRDVQVNLGYLCQACASLLHSRAMLQHRLQSKNGDGIPSAIAPRVSRPPTAVPAASSCSSSKQPTADTEASEQRALHMVQYGLLKILSRTLAALRHFTPDVCQILLDQSLDLAEYNFLFALSFTTPTFDSEVAPSFGTLLATVNVALNMLGELDKKKEPLTQAVGLSTQAEGPRTLKSLLMFTMENCFYLLISQAMRYLRDPAVHPRDKQRMKQELSSELSTLLSSLSRYFRRGAPSSPAAGVLPSPQGKSTSLSKASPESQEPLIQLVQAFVRHVQR
;
A
#
# COMPACT_ATOMS: atom_id res chain seq x y z
N MET A 1 -22.02 -5.08 -22.76
CA MET A 1 -20.78 -5.17 -23.54
C MET A 1 -20.27 -3.75 -23.74
N LYS A 2 -19.01 -3.41 -23.41
CA LYS A 2 -18.54 -2.01 -23.45
C LYS A 2 -18.15 -1.62 -24.88
N GLU A 3 -19.11 -1.21 -25.70
CA GLU A 3 -18.95 -0.85 -27.12
C GLU A 3 -17.76 0.08 -27.38
N TRP A 4 -17.44 0.97 -26.44
CA TRP A 4 -16.28 1.88 -26.50
C TRP A 4 -14.91 1.19 -26.61
N HIS A 5 -14.75 -0.03 -26.07
CA HIS A 5 -13.47 -0.76 -26.16
C HIS A 5 -13.16 -1.14 -27.60
N PHE A 6 -14.20 -1.41 -28.40
CA PHE A 6 -14.08 -1.76 -29.79
C PHE A 6 -13.82 -0.54 -30.68
N HIS A 7 -14.40 0.61 -30.35
CA HIS A 7 -14.27 1.83 -31.15
C HIS A 7 -13.01 2.64 -30.88
N LEU A 8 -12.40 2.52 -29.70
CA LEU A 8 -11.25 3.33 -29.28
C LEU A 8 -10.12 2.48 -28.64
N PRO A 9 -9.61 1.43 -29.31
CA PRO A 9 -8.65 0.50 -28.72
C PRO A 9 -7.33 1.18 -28.33
N GLN A 10 -6.85 2.15 -29.10
CA GLN A 10 -5.61 2.86 -28.79
C GLN A 10 -5.76 3.74 -27.53
N LEU A 11 -6.85 4.50 -27.43
CA LEU A 11 -7.12 5.33 -26.25
C LEU A 11 -7.25 4.46 -24.99
N MET A 12 -7.90 3.31 -25.08
CA MET A 12 -8.02 2.39 -23.94
C MET A 12 -6.66 1.84 -23.52
N ARG A 13 -5.77 1.50 -24.47
CA ARG A 13 -4.39 1.14 -24.14
C ARG A 13 -3.62 2.28 -23.49
N ASP A 14 -3.74 3.50 -24.01
CA ASP A 14 -3.06 4.66 -23.45
C ASP A 14 -3.55 4.95 -22.02
N VAL A 15 -4.85 4.88 -21.78
CA VAL A 15 -5.43 5.00 -20.43
C VAL A 15 -4.90 3.90 -19.51
N GLN A 16 -4.89 2.65 -19.96
CA GLN A 16 -4.38 1.51 -19.18
C GLN A 16 -2.91 1.69 -18.80
N VAL A 17 -2.06 2.09 -19.74
CA VAL A 17 -0.62 2.35 -19.51
C VAL A 17 -0.43 3.50 -18.52
N ASN A 18 -1.14 4.61 -18.71
CA ASN A 18 -1.06 5.76 -17.81
C ASN A 18 -1.54 5.43 -16.38
N LEU A 19 -2.58 4.62 -16.23
CA LEU A 19 -3.00 4.10 -14.94
C LEU A 19 -1.92 3.21 -14.31
N GLY A 20 -1.23 2.41 -15.12
CA GLY A 20 -0.08 1.62 -14.69
C GLY A 20 1.05 2.48 -14.11
N TYR A 21 1.47 3.52 -14.83
CA TYR A 21 2.50 4.46 -14.36
C TYR A 21 2.08 5.20 -13.10
N LEU A 22 0.81 5.63 -13.03
CA LEU A 22 0.28 6.29 -11.83
C LEU A 22 0.28 5.34 -10.62
N CYS A 23 -0.08 4.07 -10.82
CA CYS A 23 -0.02 3.03 -9.80
C CYS A 23 1.42 2.86 -9.29
N GLN A 24 2.38 2.68 -10.21
CA GLN A 24 3.79 2.50 -9.88
C GLN A 24 4.34 3.71 -9.10
N ALA A 25 4.16 4.92 -9.62
CA ALA A 25 4.67 6.13 -8.99
C ALA A 25 4.12 6.33 -7.57
N CYS A 26 2.81 6.15 -7.38
CA CYS A 26 2.19 6.27 -6.05
C CYS A 26 2.68 5.19 -5.09
N ALA A 27 2.77 3.93 -5.55
CA ALA A 27 3.25 2.82 -4.73
C ALA A 27 4.71 3.02 -4.30
N SER A 28 5.60 3.41 -5.23
CA SER A 28 7.02 3.67 -4.93
C SER A 28 7.21 4.81 -3.94
N LEU A 29 6.46 5.91 -4.09
CA LEU A 29 6.50 7.05 -3.16
C LEU A 29 5.96 6.71 -1.77
N LEU A 30 4.89 5.90 -1.71
CA LEU A 30 4.31 5.44 -0.44
C LEU A 30 5.21 4.42 0.26
N HIS A 31 5.94 3.60 -0.50
CA HIS A 31 6.90 2.64 0.02
C HIS A 31 8.14 3.32 0.63
N SER A 32 8.66 4.38 0.00
CA SER A 32 9.84 5.10 0.49
C SER A 32 9.49 6.41 1.20
N ARG A 33 9.24 6.32 2.52
CA ARG A 33 9.00 7.49 3.38
C ARG A 33 10.17 8.50 3.35
N ALA A 34 11.40 8.02 3.28
CA ALA A 34 12.60 8.86 3.23
C ALA A 34 12.66 9.71 1.96
N MET A 35 12.31 9.13 0.81
CA MET A 35 12.22 9.88 -0.46
C MET A 35 11.11 10.94 -0.40
N LEU A 36 9.97 10.61 0.20
CA LEU A 36 8.88 11.56 0.37
C LEU A 36 9.30 12.74 1.27
N GLN A 37 10.01 12.45 2.36
CA GLN A 37 10.62 13.44 3.25
C GLN A 37 11.58 14.36 2.51
N HIS A 38 12.53 13.78 1.77
CA HIS A 38 13.48 14.55 0.98
C HIS A 38 12.80 15.47 -0.03
N ARG A 39 11.77 15.00 -0.75
CA ARG A 39 11.03 15.81 -1.73
C ARG A 39 10.23 16.96 -1.10
N LEU A 40 9.71 16.77 0.11
CA LEU A 40 9.03 17.84 0.83
C LEU A 40 10.02 18.88 1.36
N GLN A 41 11.18 18.43 1.85
CA GLN A 41 12.25 19.31 2.32
C GLN A 41 12.86 20.13 1.17
N SER A 42 13.12 19.52 0.00
CA SER A 42 13.64 20.23 -1.16
C SER A 42 12.67 21.31 -1.66
N LYS A 43 11.36 21.01 -1.68
CA LYS A 43 10.33 21.98 -2.08
C LYS A 43 10.18 23.15 -1.09
N ASN A 44 10.41 22.90 0.20
CA ASN A 44 10.36 23.93 1.24
C ASN A 44 11.67 24.75 1.32
N GLY A 45 12.78 24.24 0.78
CA GLY A 45 14.08 24.92 0.71
C GLY A 45 14.20 25.95 -0.42
N ASP A 46 13.43 25.83 -1.50
CA ASP A 46 13.42 26.76 -2.65
C ASP A 46 12.58 28.03 -2.42
N GLY A 47 12.32 28.38 -1.16
CA GLY A 47 11.68 29.64 -0.78
C GLY A 47 12.60 30.85 -0.96
N ILE A 48 12.60 31.44 -2.17
CA ILE A 48 12.96 32.84 -2.48
C ILE A 48 14.46 33.21 -2.31
N PRO A 49 15.22 33.44 -3.41
CA PRO A 49 16.36 34.37 -3.35
C PRO A 49 15.79 35.78 -3.19
N SER A 50 15.80 36.30 -1.97
CA SER A 50 15.44 37.67 -1.68
C SER A 50 16.44 38.61 -2.38
N ALA A 51 15.94 39.30 -3.40
CA ALA A 51 16.44 40.55 -3.97
C ALA A 51 17.88 40.55 -4.54
N ILE A 52 17.97 40.40 -5.86
CA ILE A 52 18.97 41.13 -6.64
C ILE A 52 18.58 42.61 -6.56
N ALA A 53 19.12 43.32 -5.58
CA ALA A 53 19.22 44.77 -5.63
C ALA A 53 20.59 45.12 -6.25
N PRO A 54 20.66 45.83 -7.39
CA PRO A 54 21.94 46.28 -7.93
C PRO A 54 22.39 47.49 -7.12
N ARG A 55 23.34 47.32 -6.21
CA ARG A 55 24.07 48.47 -5.65
C ARG A 55 25.45 48.57 -6.29
N VAL A 56 25.57 49.64 -7.07
CA VAL A 56 26.78 50.23 -7.64
C VAL A 56 27.75 50.67 -6.53
N SER A 57 29.05 50.67 -6.86
CA SER A 57 30.22 51.42 -6.31
C SER A 57 31.22 50.76 -5.33
N ARG A 58 32.38 50.35 -5.91
CA ARG A 58 33.84 50.50 -5.56
C ARG A 58 34.44 50.37 -4.12
N PRO A 59 35.75 50.02 -4.00
CA PRO A 59 36.48 49.50 -2.80
C PRO A 59 37.41 50.57 -2.14
N PRO A 60 38.44 50.25 -1.30
CA PRO A 60 38.62 49.28 -0.20
C PRO A 60 39.07 49.95 1.13
N THR A 61 38.86 49.35 2.31
CA THR A 61 39.79 49.54 3.48
C THR A 61 39.58 48.49 4.57
N ALA A 62 40.68 48.05 5.16
CA ALA A 62 40.82 46.93 6.08
C ALA A 62 40.74 47.34 7.56
N VAL A 63 40.09 46.52 8.41
CA VAL A 63 40.55 46.09 9.77
C VAL A 63 39.70 44.89 10.23
N PRO A 64 40.24 43.95 11.06
CA PRO A 64 39.53 42.75 11.49
C PRO A 64 38.91 42.90 12.89
N ALA A 65 37.75 42.30 13.11
CA ALA A 65 37.24 42.03 14.46
C ALA A 65 36.39 40.75 14.47
N ALA A 66 36.68 39.92 15.47
CA ALA A 66 36.18 38.59 15.67
C ALA A 66 34.69 38.55 16.05
N SER A 67 34.17 37.30 16.04
CA SER A 67 32.98 36.79 16.73
C SER A 67 31.63 37.08 16.07
N SER A 68 31.00 36.04 15.52
CA SER A 68 29.93 35.34 16.25
C SER A 68 29.29 34.24 15.40
N CYS A 69 29.22 33.06 16.03
CA CYS A 69 28.18 32.05 15.91
C CYS A 69 27.86 31.48 14.52
N SER A 70 28.45 30.30 14.29
CA SER A 70 27.84 29.20 13.54
C SER A 70 26.33 29.13 13.80
N SER A 71 25.53 29.44 12.78
CA SER A 71 24.09 29.23 12.78
C SER A 71 23.81 27.73 12.71
N SER A 72 23.89 27.06 13.86
CA SER A 72 23.24 25.77 14.05
C SER A 72 21.74 26.05 14.19
N LYS A 73 21.03 26.09 13.06
CA LYS A 73 19.58 25.97 13.04
C LYS A 73 19.23 24.56 13.56
N GLN A 74 19.14 24.39 14.87
CA GLN A 74 18.43 23.25 15.44
C GLN A 74 16.96 23.36 14.97
N PRO A 75 16.39 22.31 14.35
CA PRO A 75 14.97 22.30 14.06
C PRO A 75 14.22 22.39 15.39
N THR A 76 13.37 23.41 15.53
CA THR A 76 12.48 23.53 16.68
C THR A 76 11.45 22.40 16.63
N ALA A 77 11.05 21.85 17.78
CA ALA A 77 10.10 20.73 17.86
C ALA A 77 8.77 21.00 17.12
N ASP A 78 8.36 22.27 17.02
CA ASP A 78 7.20 22.69 16.25
C ASP A 78 7.37 22.52 14.73
N THR A 79 8.60 22.69 14.23
CA THR A 79 8.94 22.47 12.82
C THR A 79 8.82 20.99 12.47
N GLU A 80 9.38 20.10 13.30
CA GLU A 80 9.31 18.64 13.08
C GLU A 80 7.87 18.11 13.10
N ALA A 81 7.04 18.60 14.03
CA ALA A 81 5.62 18.23 14.10
C ALA A 81 4.84 18.67 12.85
N SER A 82 5.17 19.86 12.32
CA SER A 82 4.55 20.39 11.10
C SER A 82 4.95 19.59 9.85
N GLU A 83 6.23 19.22 9.73
CA GLU A 83 6.74 18.36 8.65
C GLU A 83 6.10 16.97 8.69
N GLN A 84 5.95 16.39 9.88
CA GLN A 84 5.30 15.10 10.06
C GLN A 84 3.82 15.15 9.68
N ARG A 85 3.11 16.25 9.98
CA ARG A 85 1.73 16.46 9.54
C ARG A 85 1.64 16.60 8.01
N ALA A 86 2.55 17.35 7.39
CA ALA A 86 2.62 17.51 5.94
C ALA A 86 2.85 16.16 5.24
N LEU A 87 3.77 15.34 5.75
CA LEU A 87 4.00 13.98 5.26
C LEU A 87 2.75 13.12 5.27
N HIS A 88 2.02 13.11 6.39
CA HIS A 88 0.79 12.33 6.49
C HIS A 88 -0.29 12.80 5.51
N MET A 89 -0.42 14.11 5.28
CA MET A 89 -1.36 14.64 4.27
C MET A 89 -1.00 14.17 2.86
N VAL A 90 0.29 14.18 2.51
CA VAL A 90 0.76 13.74 1.19
C VAL A 90 0.59 12.23 1.04
N GLN A 91 0.94 11.45 2.06
CA GLN A 91 0.70 10.00 2.08
C GLN A 91 -0.79 9.67 1.87
N TYR A 92 -1.69 10.37 2.57
CA TYR A 92 -3.12 10.18 2.39
C TYR A 92 -3.61 10.56 0.99
N GLY A 93 -3.07 11.65 0.41
CA GLY A 93 -3.35 12.05 -0.97
C GLY A 93 -2.90 11.00 -1.99
N LEU A 94 -1.67 10.51 -1.86
CA LEU A 94 -1.12 9.44 -2.70
C LEU A 94 -1.94 8.15 -2.58
N LEU A 95 -2.34 7.78 -1.35
CA LEU A 95 -3.16 6.60 -1.11
C LEU A 95 -4.53 6.72 -1.79
N LYS A 96 -5.18 7.89 -1.75
CA LYS A 96 -6.44 8.13 -2.47
C LYS A 96 -6.29 7.97 -3.98
N ILE A 97 -5.21 8.51 -4.54
CA ILE A 97 -4.93 8.41 -5.98
C ILE A 97 -4.71 6.94 -6.32
N LEU A 98 -3.78 6.26 -5.62
CA LEU A 98 -3.47 4.85 -5.83
C LEU A 98 -4.71 3.96 -5.73
N SER A 99 -5.52 4.17 -4.70
CA SER A 99 -6.77 3.45 -4.46
C SER A 99 -7.75 3.54 -5.64
N ARG A 100 -7.96 4.75 -6.18
CA ARG A 100 -8.82 4.97 -7.35
C ARG A 100 -8.20 4.38 -8.62
N THR A 101 -6.89 4.50 -8.78
CA THR A 101 -6.15 3.92 -9.90
C THR A 101 -6.26 2.40 -9.93
N LEU A 102 -6.08 1.73 -8.78
CA LEU A 102 -6.26 0.28 -8.65
C LEU A 102 -7.69 -0.14 -8.97
N ALA A 103 -8.69 0.59 -8.47
CA ALA A 103 -10.09 0.33 -8.79
C ALA A 103 -10.38 0.49 -10.30
N ALA A 104 -9.80 1.49 -10.96
CA ALA A 104 -9.93 1.66 -12.41
C ALA A 104 -9.25 0.53 -13.19
N LEU A 105 -8.06 0.08 -12.75
CA LEU A 105 -7.33 -1.04 -13.36
C LEU A 105 -8.13 -2.36 -13.32
N ARG A 106 -9.06 -2.52 -12.38
CA ARG A 106 -9.95 -3.72 -12.32
C ARG A 106 -10.80 -3.88 -13.58
N HIS A 107 -11.05 -2.80 -14.31
CA HIS A 107 -11.81 -2.83 -15.55
C HIS A 107 -11.03 -3.32 -16.76
N PHE A 108 -9.71 -3.48 -16.64
CA PHE A 108 -8.81 -3.98 -17.69
C PHE A 108 -8.28 -5.38 -17.39
N THR A 109 -8.91 -6.09 -16.45
CA THR A 109 -8.55 -7.48 -16.08
C THR A 109 -9.82 -8.32 -15.97
N PRO A 110 -9.74 -9.66 -16.12
CA PRO A 110 -10.89 -10.53 -15.96
C PRO A 110 -11.55 -10.41 -14.58
N ASP A 111 -12.85 -10.67 -14.50
CA ASP A 111 -13.50 -10.79 -13.21
C ASP A 111 -12.95 -11.97 -12.41
N VAL A 112 -12.67 -11.76 -11.11
CA VAL A 112 -12.06 -12.77 -10.24
C VAL A 112 -12.96 -14.01 -10.09
N CYS A 113 -14.27 -13.83 -9.93
CA CYS A 113 -15.19 -14.96 -9.81
C CYS A 113 -15.27 -15.74 -11.13
N GLN A 114 -15.40 -15.03 -12.25
CA GLN A 114 -15.47 -15.67 -13.57
C GLN A 114 -14.19 -16.46 -13.90
N ILE A 115 -13.02 -15.87 -13.67
CA ILE A 115 -11.74 -16.51 -13.98
C ILE A 115 -11.35 -17.60 -12.98
N LEU A 116 -11.86 -17.59 -11.75
CA LEU A 116 -11.63 -18.71 -10.83
C LEU A 116 -12.54 -19.90 -11.15
N LEU A 117 -13.78 -19.64 -11.60
CA LEU A 117 -14.79 -20.67 -11.86
C LEU A 117 -14.69 -21.33 -13.24
N ASP A 118 -13.71 -20.95 -14.06
CA ASP A 118 -13.54 -21.51 -15.40
C ASP A 118 -14.74 -21.33 -16.34
N GLN A 119 -15.41 -20.19 -16.21
CA GLN A 119 -16.29 -19.74 -17.28
C GLN A 119 -15.40 -19.47 -18.51
N SER A 120 -15.81 -19.92 -19.69
CA SER A 120 -15.08 -19.80 -20.95
C SER A 120 -14.87 -18.34 -21.34
N LEU A 121 -13.92 -17.69 -20.69
CA LEU A 121 -13.51 -16.32 -20.89
C LEU A 121 -12.50 -16.28 -22.04
N ASP A 122 -12.71 -15.35 -22.97
CA ASP A 122 -11.68 -15.03 -23.94
C ASP A 122 -10.55 -14.24 -23.25
N LEU A 123 -9.49 -14.93 -22.86
CA LEU A 123 -8.33 -14.30 -22.21
C LEU A 123 -7.52 -13.40 -23.16
N ALA A 124 -7.72 -13.52 -24.48
CA ALA A 124 -7.02 -12.70 -25.46
C ALA A 124 -7.49 -11.22 -25.41
N GLU A 125 -8.69 -10.95 -24.89
CA GLU A 125 -9.20 -9.59 -24.67
C GLU A 125 -8.41 -8.84 -23.57
N TYR A 126 -7.75 -9.59 -22.66
CA TYR A 126 -7.11 -9.02 -21.48
C TYR A 126 -5.58 -9.05 -21.56
N ASN A 127 -5.01 -7.85 -21.66
CA ASN A 127 -3.57 -7.65 -21.57
C ASN A 127 -3.04 -7.93 -20.16
N PHE A 128 -1.75 -8.29 -20.08
CA PHE A 128 -1.04 -8.27 -18.81
C PHE A 128 -0.88 -6.82 -18.33
N LEU A 129 -1.43 -6.52 -17.16
CA LEU A 129 -1.36 -5.20 -16.54
C LEU A 129 -0.10 -5.05 -15.68
N PHE A 130 0.43 -6.17 -15.18
CA PHE A 130 1.54 -6.18 -14.23
C PHE A 130 2.65 -7.10 -14.70
N ALA A 131 3.89 -6.65 -14.53
CA ALA A 131 5.07 -7.48 -14.72
C ALA A 131 5.12 -8.60 -13.67
N LEU A 132 5.58 -9.78 -14.08
CA LEU A 132 5.78 -10.95 -13.23
C LEU A 132 7.10 -10.85 -12.47
N SER A 133 7.18 -9.85 -11.61
CA SER A 133 8.28 -9.66 -10.68
C SER A 133 7.71 -9.42 -9.29
N PHE A 134 8.34 -10.02 -8.29
CA PHE A 134 8.01 -9.86 -6.87
C PHE A 134 8.93 -8.88 -6.15
N THR A 135 9.84 -8.22 -6.88
CA THR A 135 10.71 -7.20 -6.32
C THR A 135 9.93 -5.99 -5.85
N THR A 136 10.36 -5.38 -4.74
CA THR A 136 9.79 -4.14 -4.23
C THR A 136 9.82 -3.03 -5.29
N PRO A 137 8.80 -2.15 -5.33
CA PRO A 137 8.72 -1.11 -6.35
C PRO A 137 9.85 -0.09 -6.17
N THR A 138 10.53 0.21 -7.27
CA THR A 138 11.55 1.27 -7.35
C THR A 138 10.93 2.54 -7.93
N PHE A 139 11.54 3.68 -7.61
CA PHE A 139 11.12 4.95 -8.18
C PHE A 139 11.78 5.12 -9.55
N ASP A 140 11.13 4.55 -10.56
CA ASP A 140 11.43 4.75 -11.99
C ASP A 140 10.10 4.99 -12.70
N SER A 141 9.98 6.07 -13.48
CA SER A 141 8.71 6.51 -14.08
C SER A 141 8.30 5.66 -15.28
N GLU A 142 9.25 4.96 -15.90
CA GLU A 142 9.03 4.25 -17.18
C GLU A 142 8.78 2.76 -17.01
N VAL A 143 8.74 2.27 -15.77
CA VAL A 143 8.56 0.83 -15.49
C VAL A 143 7.10 0.54 -15.16
N ALA A 144 6.52 -0.42 -15.90
CA ALA A 144 5.19 -0.93 -15.61
C ALA A 144 5.11 -1.51 -14.18
N PRO A 145 3.96 -1.40 -13.50
CA PRO A 145 3.82 -1.96 -12.15
C PRO A 145 3.99 -3.47 -12.18
N SER A 146 4.43 -4.06 -11.06
CA SER A 146 4.64 -5.50 -10.92
C SER A 146 3.75 -6.11 -9.83
N PHE A 147 3.81 -7.43 -9.70
CA PHE A 147 3.20 -8.13 -8.57
C PHE A 147 3.82 -7.66 -7.25
N GLY A 148 5.12 -7.42 -7.23
CA GLY A 148 5.83 -6.81 -6.11
C GLY A 148 5.30 -5.41 -5.77
N THR A 149 4.90 -4.61 -6.76
CA THR A 149 4.23 -3.31 -6.52
C THR A 149 2.93 -3.48 -5.73
N LEU A 150 2.09 -4.46 -6.10
CA LEU A 150 0.83 -4.74 -5.39
C LEU A 150 1.10 -5.24 -3.97
N LEU A 151 2.02 -6.18 -3.80
CA LEU A 151 2.38 -6.75 -2.49
C LEU A 151 2.98 -5.68 -1.55
N ALA A 152 3.87 -4.83 -2.07
CA ALA A 152 4.43 -3.72 -1.33
C ALA A 152 3.35 -2.71 -0.91
N THR A 153 2.36 -2.47 -1.77
CA THR A 153 1.20 -1.61 -1.46
C THR A 153 0.39 -2.19 -0.30
N VAL A 154 0.10 -3.50 -0.29
CA VAL A 154 -0.58 -4.15 0.83
C VAL A 154 0.24 -4.01 2.12
N ASN A 155 1.55 -4.20 2.06
CA ASN A 155 2.42 -4.04 3.22
C ASN A 155 2.42 -2.59 3.75
N VAL A 156 2.46 -1.58 2.87
CA VAL A 156 2.36 -0.18 3.28
C VAL A 156 1.01 0.11 3.92
N ALA A 157 -0.08 -0.40 3.33
CA ALA A 157 -1.42 -0.23 3.88
C ALA A 157 -1.56 -0.89 5.27
N LEU A 158 -1.02 -2.09 5.44
CA LEU A 158 -1.00 -2.81 6.71
C LEU A 158 -0.17 -2.05 7.77
N ASN A 159 0.98 -1.50 7.40
CA ASN A 159 1.81 -0.70 8.30
C ASN A 159 1.08 0.59 8.74
N MET A 160 0.49 1.33 7.79
CA MET A 160 -0.31 2.52 8.10
C MET A 160 -1.50 2.21 9.00
N LEU A 161 -2.12 1.05 8.82
CA LEU A 161 -3.21 0.58 9.63
C LEU A 161 -2.74 0.26 11.07
N GLY A 162 -1.58 -0.38 11.22
CA GLY A 162 -0.95 -0.60 12.52
C GLY A 162 -0.59 0.68 13.27
N GLU A 163 -0.10 1.71 12.57
CA GLU A 163 0.18 3.03 13.16
C GLU A 163 -1.11 3.75 13.60
N LEU A 164 -2.20 3.59 12.85
CA LEU A 164 -3.50 4.16 13.19
C LEU A 164 -4.05 3.61 14.50
N ASP A 165 -3.87 2.31 14.76
CA ASP A 165 -4.34 1.67 15.99
C ASP A 165 -3.47 2.00 17.20
N LYS A 166 -2.15 2.12 17.02
CA LYS A 166 -1.23 2.56 18.11
C LYS A 166 -1.57 3.93 18.66
N LYS A 167 -2.14 4.80 17.82
CA LYS A 167 -2.53 6.17 18.20
C LYS A 167 -3.87 6.23 18.95
N LYS A 168 -4.58 5.10 19.10
CA LYS A 168 -5.92 5.02 19.69
C LYS A 168 -5.96 4.60 21.18
N GLU A 169 -4.82 4.38 21.84
CA GLU A 169 -4.72 4.16 23.29
C GLU A 169 -3.70 5.13 23.93
N PRO A 170 -3.88 5.65 25.17
CA PRO A 170 -4.92 5.40 26.20
C PRO A 170 -5.63 6.67 26.72
N LEU A 171 -6.95 6.63 26.98
CA LEU A 171 -7.57 7.32 28.12
C LEU A 171 -8.97 6.79 28.42
N THR A 172 -9.12 6.20 29.59
CA THR A 172 -10.39 6.05 30.31
C THR A 172 -11.10 7.41 30.44
N GLN A 173 -12.42 7.42 30.20
CA GLN A 173 -13.36 8.50 30.51
C GLN A 173 -13.17 9.85 29.79
N ALA A 174 -13.96 10.05 28.75
CA ALA A 174 -14.72 11.30 28.60
C ALA A 174 -15.94 11.04 27.71
N VAL A 175 -17.11 11.06 28.33
CA VAL A 175 -18.40 11.21 27.64
C VAL A 175 -18.40 12.54 26.90
N GLY A 176 -18.70 12.51 25.60
CA GLY A 176 -19.10 13.69 24.82
C GLY A 176 -18.02 14.32 23.94
N LEU A 177 -17.99 13.96 22.66
CA LEU A 177 -18.05 14.86 21.48
C LEU A 177 -17.74 14.05 20.21
N SER A 178 -18.80 13.59 19.54
CA SER A 178 -18.77 12.73 18.36
C SER A 178 -18.61 13.52 17.05
N THR A 179 -17.48 14.21 16.84
CA THR A 179 -17.12 14.79 15.54
C THR A 179 -15.66 14.57 15.10
N GLN A 180 -14.77 14.05 15.96
CA GLN A 180 -13.37 13.69 15.60
C GLN A 180 -13.20 12.23 15.13
N ALA A 181 -14.22 11.39 15.24
CA ALA A 181 -14.12 9.95 14.97
C ALA A 181 -14.25 9.56 13.48
N GLU A 182 -14.58 10.49 12.58
CA GLU A 182 -14.85 10.19 11.16
C GLU A 182 -13.58 10.05 10.31
N GLY A 183 -12.56 10.88 10.57
CA GLY A 183 -11.28 10.84 9.85
C GLY A 183 -10.56 9.49 9.95
N PRO A 184 -10.35 8.93 11.16
CA PRO A 184 -9.70 7.64 11.34
C PRO A 184 -10.50 6.47 10.74
N ARG A 185 -11.83 6.50 10.82
CA ARG A 185 -12.69 5.46 10.22
C ARG A 185 -12.60 5.49 8.70
N THR A 186 -12.63 6.67 8.10
CA THR A 186 -12.52 6.85 6.64
C THR A 186 -11.16 6.37 6.12
N LEU A 187 -10.07 6.67 6.84
CA LEU A 187 -8.74 6.19 6.47
C LEU A 187 -8.63 4.66 6.57
N LYS A 188 -9.17 4.05 7.63
CA LYS A 188 -9.22 2.59 7.76
C LYS A 188 -9.95 1.96 6.58
N SER A 189 -11.13 2.47 6.22
CA SER A 189 -11.88 1.99 5.05
C SER A 189 -11.10 2.14 3.75
N LEU A 190 -10.40 3.25 3.56
CA LEU A 190 -9.54 3.47 2.38
C LEU A 190 -8.39 2.46 2.31
N LEU A 191 -7.74 2.17 3.43
CA LEU A 191 -6.66 1.18 3.52
C LEU A 191 -7.18 -0.23 3.20
N MET A 192 -8.31 -0.63 3.79
CA MET A 192 -8.95 -1.91 3.48
C MET A 192 -9.32 -2.03 2.02
N PHE A 193 -10.00 -1.02 1.47
CA PHE A 193 -10.37 -0.97 0.06
C PHE A 193 -9.13 -1.03 -0.85
N THR A 194 -8.03 -0.37 -0.48
CA THR A 194 -6.77 -0.45 -1.25
C THR A 194 -6.23 -1.88 -1.27
N MET A 195 -6.17 -2.56 -0.12
CA MET A 195 -5.73 -3.94 -0.03
C MET A 195 -6.63 -4.90 -0.83
N GLU A 196 -7.95 -4.72 -0.76
CA GLU A 196 -8.91 -5.50 -1.56
C GLU A 196 -8.66 -5.38 -3.06
N ASN A 197 -8.46 -4.15 -3.57
CA ASN A 197 -8.18 -3.94 -4.99
C ASN A 197 -6.82 -4.53 -5.38
N CYS A 198 -5.80 -4.44 -4.52
CA CYS A 198 -4.51 -5.12 -4.78
C CYS A 198 -4.68 -6.63 -4.90
N PHE A 199 -5.40 -7.28 -3.98
CA PHE A 199 -5.63 -8.72 -4.04
C PHE A 199 -6.49 -9.12 -5.23
N TYR A 200 -7.52 -8.33 -5.56
CA TYR A 200 -8.34 -8.58 -6.75
C TYR A 200 -7.48 -8.60 -8.02
N LEU A 201 -6.66 -7.57 -8.23
CA LEU A 201 -5.80 -7.45 -9.41
C LEU A 201 -4.76 -8.57 -9.46
N LEU A 202 -4.15 -8.88 -8.33
CA LEU A 202 -3.15 -9.93 -8.20
C LEU A 202 -3.73 -11.32 -8.50
N ILE A 203 -4.90 -11.65 -7.94
CA ILE A 203 -5.59 -12.92 -8.20
C ILE A 203 -6.01 -13.00 -9.69
N SER A 204 -6.66 -11.97 -10.21
CA SER A 204 -7.14 -11.93 -11.60
C SER A 204 -5.99 -12.10 -12.59
N GLN A 205 -4.91 -11.33 -12.44
CA GLN A 205 -3.76 -11.37 -13.35
C GLN A 205 -2.93 -12.66 -13.20
N ALA A 206 -2.80 -13.19 -11.98
CA ALA A 206 -2.20 -14.51 -11.77
C ALA A 206 -2.99 -15.60 -12.51
N MET A 207 -4.30 -15.63 -12.37
CA MET A 207 -5.14 -16.62 -13.06
C MET A 207 -5.10 -16.44 -14.57
N ARG A 208 -5.10 -15.20 -15.07
CA ARG A 208 -4.94 -14.91 -16.50
C ARG A 208 -3.61 -15.45 -17.03
N TYR A 209 -2.52 -15.35 -16.26
CA TYR A 209 -1.22 -15.91 -16.63
C TYR A 209 -1.24 -17.44 -16.61
N LEU A 210 -1.72 -18.05 -15.53
CA LEU A 210 -1.72 -19.50 -15.36
C LEU A 210 -2.61 -20.23 -16.37
N ARG A 211 -3.67 -19.56 -16.84
CA ARG A 211 -4.60 -20.09 -17.83
C ARG A 211 -4.22 -19.79 -19.27
N ASP A 212 -3.19 -18.97 -19.51
CA ASP A 212 -2.72 -18.69 -20.87
C ASP A 212 -2.13 -19.96 -21.50
N PRO A 213 -2.67 -20.48 -22.62
CA PRO A 213 -2.09 -21.63 -23.29
C PRO A 213 -0.70 -21.35 -23.89
N ALA A 214 -0.36 -20.09 -24.18
CA ALA A 214 0.92 -19.70 -24.76
C ALA A 214 2.07 -19.69 -23.74
N VAL A 215 1.76 -19.69 -22.43
CA VAL A 215 2.78 -19.66 -21.38
C VAL A 215 3.31 -21.06 -21.12
N HIS A 216 4.63 -21.20 -21.10
CA HIS A 216 5.29 -22.48 -20.89
C HIS A 216 4.99 -23.07 -19.49
N PRO A 217 4.71 -24.39 -19.36
CA PRO A 217 4.35 -25.01 -18.07
C PRO A 217 5.37 -24.78 -16.95
N ARG A 218 6.67 -24.74 -17.30
CA ARG A 218 7.75 -24.43 -16.34
C ARG A 218 7.61 -23.03 -15.73
N ASP A 219 7.25 -22.03 -16.54
CA ASP A 219 7.13 -20.65 -16.08
C ASP A 219 5.87 -20.49 -15.22
N LYS A 220 4.78 -21.19 -15.58
CA LYS A 220 3.59 -21.31 -14.72
C LYS A 220 3.96 -21.88 -13.35
N GLN A 221 4.74 -22.95 -13.31
CA GLN A 221 5.14 -23.58 -12.04
C GLN A 221 6.01 -22.65 -11.20
N ARG A 222 6.98 -21.96 -11.81
CA ARG A 222 7.79 -20.95 -11.13
C ARG A 222 6.91 -19.82 -10.56
N MET A 223 5.99 -19.31 -11.37
CA MET A 223 5.05 -18.28 -10.96
C MET A 223 4.17 -18.73 -9.78
N LYS A 224 3.63 -19.96 -9.83
CA LYS A 224 2.86 -20.57 -8.72
C LYS A 224 3.68 -20.59 -7.43
N GLN A 225 4.95 -20.98 -7.50
CA GLN A 225 5.84 -21.08 -6.35
C GLN A 225 6.16 -19.71 -5.73
N GLU A 226 6.63 -18.76 -6.54
CA GLU A 226 6.98 -17.41 -6.08
C GLU A 226 5.73 -16.70 -5.51
N LEU A 227 4.60 -16.75 -6.22
CA LEU A 227 3.33 -16.17 -5.77
C LEU A 227 2.85 -16.76 -4.45
N SER A 228 2.91 -18.09 -4.32
CA SER A 228 2.47 -18.77 -3.10
C SER A 228 3.35 -18.42 -1.90
N SER A 229 4.66 -18.30 -2.10
CA SER A 229 5.62 -17.91 -1.05
C SER A 229 5.34 -16.49 -0.54
N GLU A 230 5.22 -15.54 -1.45
CA GLU A 230 4.96 -14.14 -1.13
C GLU A 230 3.60 -13.94 -0.44
N LEU A 231 2.54 -14.57 -0.98
CA LEU A 231 1.21 -14.50 -0.37
C LEU A 231 1.16 -15.17 0.99
N SER A 232 1.87 -16.29 1.20
CA SER A 232 1.92 -16.96 2.50
C SER A 232 2.60 -16.09 3.56
N THR A 233 3.67 -15.39 3.17
CA THR A 233 4.37 -14.42 4.03
C THR A 233 3.46 -13.25 4.38
N LEU A 234 2.78 -12.68 3.38
CA LEU A 234 1.85 -11.57 3.56
C LEU A 234 0.63 -11.94 4.42
N LEU A 235 0.03 -13.12 4.18
CA LEU A 235 -1.08 -13.66 4.97
C LEU A 235 -0.69 -13.88 6.44
N SER A 236 0.56 -14.28 6.68
CA SER A 236 1.08 -14.41 8.04
C SER A 236 1.10 -13.05 8.77
N SER A 237 1.51 -11.98 8.09
CA SER A 237 1.48 -10.62 8.63
C SER A 237 0.05 -10.11 8.85
N LEU A 238 -0.85 -10.30 7.88
CA LEU A 238 -2.26 -9.91 7.97
C LEU A 238 -2.97 -10.64 9.12
N SER A 239 -2.84 -11.97 9.17
CA SER A 239 -3.50 -12.77 10.21
C SER A 239 -3.03 -12.38 11.62
N ARG A 240 -1.74 -12.06 11.81
CA ARG A 240 -1.22 -11.54 13.09
C ARG A 240 -1.87 -10.21 13.46
N TYR A 241 -1.96 -9.28 12.51
CA TYR A 241 -2.58 -7.97 12.73
C TYR A 241 -4.07 -8.11 13.11
N PHE A 242 -4.86 -8.88 12.35
CA PHE A 242 -6.30 -9.01 12.61
C PHE A 242 -6.63 -9.84 13.85
N ARG A 243 -5.79 -10.82 14.22
CA ARG A 243 -5.93 -11.53 15.51
C ARG A 243 -5.70 -10.62 16.70
N ARG A 244 -4.79 -9.64 16.59
CA ARG A 244 -4.48 -8.69 17.67
C ARG A 244 -5.63 -7.73 17.96
N GLY A 245 -6.51 -7.46 17.00
CA GLY A 245 -7.70 -6.61 17.15
C GLY A 245 -8.95 -7.33 17.65
N ALA A 246 -8.92 -8.67 17.83
CA ALA A 246 -10.04 -9.40 18.41
C ALA A 246 -10.04 -9.22 19.94
N PRO A 247 -11.18 -8.89 20.57
CA PRO A 247 -11.25 -8.82 22.02
C PRO A 247 -10.86 -10.18 22.60
N SER A 248 -9.76 -10.23 23.35
CA SER A 248 -9.57 -11.33 24.29
C SER A 248 -10.70 -11.23 25.31
N SER A 249 -11.67 -12.13 25.22
CA SER A 249 -12.71 -12.24 26.25
C SER A 249 -12.05 -12.50 27.60
N PRO A 250 -12.32 -11.70 28.65
CA PRO A 250 -11.88 -12.00 29.99
C PRO A 250 -12.86 -13.01 30.57
N ALA A 251 -12.66 -14.30 30.30
CA ALA A 251 -13.41 -15.34 30.96
C ALA A 251 -12.46 -16.39 31.54
N ALA A 252 -12.62 -16.59 32.85
CA ALA A 252 -12.03 -17.62 33.71
C ALA A 252 -10.69 -17.30 34.38
N GLY A 253 -10.68 -16.26 35.23
CA GLY A 253 -9.95 -16.35 36.48
C GLY A 253 -10.77 -17.11 37.52
N VAL A 254 -10.66 -18.44 37.61
CA VAL A 254 -10.93 -19.23 38.84
C VAL A 254 -10.12 -20.53 38.82
N LEU A 255 -9.15 -20.59 39.76
CA LEU A 255 -8.48 -21.75 40.41
C LEU A 255 -7.47 -22.65 39.63
N PRO A 256 -6.35 -23.05 40.29
CA PRO A 256 -5.44 -24.07 39.80
C PRO A 256 -5.83 -25.47 40.31
N SER A 257 -5.93 -26.45 39.40
CA SER A 257 -5.72 -27.86 39.75
C SER A 257 -5.14 -28.65 38.58
N PRO A 258 -4.31 -29.68 38.85
CA PRO A 258 -3.35 -30.19 37.88
C PRO A 258 -3.82 -31.46 37.15
N GLN A 259 -3.13 -31.73 36.03
CA GLN A 259 -3.12 -32.96 35.22
C GLN A 259 -4.17 -33.10 34.10
N GLY A 260 -3.65 -33.15 32.87
CA GLY A 260 -4.37 -33.65 31.70
C GLY A 260 -3.78 -33.11 30.39
N LYS A 261 -2.87 -33.87 29.76
CA LYS A 261 -2.29 -33.54 28.46
C LYS A 261 -3.38 -33.49 27.38
N SER A 262 -3.60 -32.33 26.79
CA SER A 262 -4.12 -32.21 25.42
C SER A 262 -3.68 -30.88 24.82
N THR A 263 -2.92 -30.99 23.74
CA THR A 263 -2.41 -29.94 22.87
C THR A 263 -3.49 -28.91 22.51
N SER A 264 -3.43 -27.74 23.12
CA SER A 264 -4.24 -26.58 22.74
C SER A 264 -3.69 -25.96 21.46
N LEU A 265 -3.98 -26.57 20.31
CA LEU A 265 -4.03 -25.82 19.05
C LEU A 265 -5.38 -25.08 19.03
N SER A 266 -5.38 -23.84 19.49
CA SER A 266 -6.48 -22.91 19.28
C SER A 266 -6.63 -22.65 17.79
N LYS A 267 -7.30 -23.56 17.07
CA LYS A 267 -7.83 -23.32 15.73
C LYS A 267 -8.85 -22.19 15.89
N ALA A 268 -8.44 -20.97 15.57
CA ALA A 268 -9.37 -19.87 15.40
C ALA A 268 -10.48 -20.33 14.44
N SER A 269 -11.74 -20.16 14.86
CA SER A 269 -12.89 -20.48 14.01
C SER A 269 -12.77 -19.71 12.69
N PRO A 270 -12.94 -20.37 11.53
CA PRO A 270 -12.85 -19.70 10.23
C PRO A 270 -13.88 -18.58 10.06
N GLU A 271 -14.99 -18.60 10.81
CA GLU A 271 -16.07 -17.60 10.73
C GLU A 271 -15.70 -16.21 11.26
N SER A 272 -14.64 -16.10 12.07
CA SER A 272 -14.18 -14.81 12.64
C SER A 272 -13.13 -14.10 11.78
N GLN A 273 -12.69 -14.72 10.69
CA GLN A 273 -11.62 -14.19 9.85
C GLN A 273 -12.19 -13.28 8.75
N GLU A 274 -11.52 -12.17 8.48
CA GLU A 274 -11.96 -11.24 7.43
C GLU A 274 -12.10 -11.93 6.06
N PRO A 275 -13.22 -11.73 5.32
CA PRO A 275 -13.52 -12.46 4.08
C PRO A 275 -12.42 -12.38 3.03
N LEU A 276 -11.76 -11.22 2.93
CA LEU A 276 -10.62 -11.01 2.04
C LEU A 276 -9.48 -12.00 2.32
N ILE A 277 -9.12 -12.20 3.59
CA ILE A 277 -8.03 -13.09 3.99
C ILE A 277 -8.42 -14.53 3.67
N GLN A 278 -9.68 -14.91 3.87
CA GLN A 278 -10.18 -16.25 3.53
C GLN A 278 -10.08 -16.51 2.01
N LEU A 279 -10.46 -15.53 1.19
CA LEU A 279 -10.35 -15.61 -0.27
C LEU A 279 -8.90 -15.80 -0.70
N VAL A 280 -7.98 -14.99 -0.18
CA VAL A 280 -6.55 -15.08 -0.54
C VAL A 280 -5.96 -16.41 -0.06
N GLN A 281 -6.34 -16.90 1.12
CA GLN A 281 -5.93 -18.23 1.60
C GLN A 281 -6.48 -19.38 0.73
N ALA A 282 -7.73 -19.27 0.27
CA ALA A 282 -8.31 -20.25 -0.64
C ALA A 282 -7.60 -20.23 -2.00
N PHE A 283 -7.29 -19.03 -2.49
CA PHE A 283 -6.53 -18.84 -3.72
C PHE A 283 -5.12 -19.44 -3.65
N VAL A 284 -4.36 -19.19 -2.59
CA VAL A 284 -3.03 -19.80 -2.42
C VAL A 284 -3.11 -21.34 -2.46
N ARG A 285 -4.08 -21.92 -1.76
CA ARG A 285 -4.32 -23.37 -1.79
C ARG A 285 -4.71 -23.88 -3.18
N HIS A 286 -5.43 -23.09 -3.96
CA HIS A 286 -5.79 -23.43 -5.33
C HIS A 286 -4.56 -23.41 -6.26
N VAL A 287 -3.72 -22.38 -6.14
CA VAL A 287 -2.50 -22.21 -6.95
C VAL A 287 -1.46 -23.29 -6.67
N GLN A 288 -1.38 -23.78 -5.43
CA GLN A 288 -0.46 -24.84 -5.00
C GLN A 288 -0.84 -26.24 -5.48
N ARG A 289 -2.08 -26.46 -5.92
CA ARG A 289 -2.53 -27.71 -6.55
C ARG A 289 -2.09 -27.74 -8.02
#